data_AF-A0A6B1D5Z2-F1
#
_entry.id   AF-A0A6B1D5Z2-F1
#
_cell.length_a   1.000
_cell.length_b   1.000
_cell.length_c   1.000
_cell.angle_alpha   90.00
_cell.angle_beta   90.00
_cell.angle_gamma   90.00
#
_symmetry.space_group_name_H-M   'P 1'
#
loop_
_entity.id
_entity.type
_entity.pdbx_description
1 polymer ?
#
loop_
_entity_poly.entity_id
_entity_poly.type
_entity_poly.pdbx_seq_one_letter_code
_entity_poly.pdbx_strand_id
1 'polypeptide(L)'
;MEILQLVDQLEQTLNRGWRMPFSPSLMVNSEECLRLIDQMRISIPSAIKESERMITERDRILSDAQARAEQIVAHAEQQAIQIVSEDAITERAREEAERIIAHGHAEAIRLVDEAEVYALDVLYRLRDKLNNSLHQAENGIQAIEASQAPQEQSLPEDEDGELAFASAIPSDEDDEELQEEI
;
A
#
# COMPACT_ATOMS: atom_id res chain seq x y z
N MET A 1 -28.42 51.73 -36.59
CA MET A 1 -28.56 53.18 -36.30
C MET A 1 -29.21 53.93 -37.45
N GLU A 2 -28.93 53.57 -38.71
CA GLU A 2 -29.53 54.24 -39.89
C GLU A 2 -31.06 54.11 -40.01
N ILE A 3 -31.65 52.98 -39.61
CA ILE A 3 -33.11 52.76 -39.74
C ILE A 3 -33.91 53.74 -38.89
N LEU A 4 -33.51 53.94 -37.62
CA LEU A 4 -34.19 54.88 -36.72
C LEU A 4 -34.09 56.31 -37.26
N GLN A 5 -32.94 56.69 -37.81
CA GLN A 5 -32.76 58.00 -38.43
C GLN A 5 -33.63 58.20 -39.67
N LEU A 6 -33.82 57.16 -40.50
CA LEU A 6 -34.70 57.22 -41.67
C LEU A 6 -36.18 57.33 -41.27
N VAL A 7 -36.58 56.65 -40.20
CA VAL A 7 -37.93 56.74 -39.62
C VAL A 7 -38.16 58.13 -39.03
N ASP A 8 -37.22 58.64 -38.23
CA ASP A 8 -37.28 59.98 -37.64
C ASP A 8 -37.33 61.08 -38.72
N GLN A 9 -36.57 60.91 -39.81
CA GLN A 9 -36.62 61.83 -40.95
C GLN A 9 -37.96 61.77 -41.69
N LEU A 10 -38.54 60.58 -41.88
CA LEU A 10 -39.86 60.45 -42.49
C LEU A 10 -40.94 61.07 -41.60
N GLU A 11 -40.86 60.88 -40.29
CA GLU A 11 -41.74 61.48 -39.30
C GLU A 11 -41.64 63.02 -39.33
N GLN A 12 -40.43 63.57 -39.38
CA GLN A 12 -40.22 65.01 -39.50
C GLN A 12 -40.79 65.58 -40.81
N THR A 13 -40.58 64.90 -41.93
CA THR A 13 -41.13 65.31 -43.24
C THR A 13 -42.66 65.26 -43.23
N LEU A 14 -43.26 64.27 -42.58
CA LEU A 14 -44.71 64.17 -42.39
C LEU A 14 -45.23 65.31 -41.49
N ASN A 15 -44.58 65.55 -40.36
CA ASN A 15 -44.98 66.61 -39.41
C ASN A 15 -44.82 68.03 -39.98
N ARG A 16 -43.90 68.24 -40.92
CA ARG A 16 -43.71 69.52 -41.62
C ARG A 16 -44.73 69.77 -42.74
N GLY A 17 -45.49 68.75 -43.14
CA GLY A 17 -46.53 68.87 -44.15
C GLY A 17 -47.63 69.85 -43.74
N TRP A 18 -48.12 70.65 -44.68
CA TRP A 18 -49.19 71.60 -44.39
C TRP A 18 -50.53 70.85 -44.32
N ARG A 19 -51.23 70.92 -43.17
CA ARG A 19 -52.61 70.44 -43.05
C ARG A 19 -53.58 71.40 -43.74
N MET A 20 -54.41 70.88 -44.63
CA MET A 20 -55.39 71.67 -45.36
C MET A 20 -56.56 72.07 -44.44
N PRO A 21 -56.97 73.36 -44.40
CA PRO A 21 -58.15 73.75 -43.64
C PRO A 21 -59.40 73.09 -44.24
N PHE A 22 -60.32 72.63 -43.38
CA PHE A 22 -61.56 71.92 -43.75
C PHE A 22 -61.39 70.52 -44.38
N SER A 23 -60.19 69.94 -44.38
CA SER A 23 -59.95 68.55 -44.83
C SER A 23 -58.99 67.82 -43.88
N PRO A 24 -59.15 66.50 -43.67
CA PRO A 24 -58.16 65.70 -42.93
C PRO A 24 -56.84 65.48 -43.70
N SER A 25 -56.72 65.97 -44.95
CA SER A 25 -55.55 65.75 -45.79
C SER A 25 -54.33 66.60 -45.39
N LEU A 26 -53.16 65.95 -45.44
CA LEU A 26 -51.86 66.52 -45.19
C LEU A 26 -51.10 66.64 -46.53
N MET A 27 -50.65 67.86 -46.86
CA MET A 27 -49.86 68.10 -48.06
C MET A 27 -48.37 67.89 -47.74
N VAL A 28 -47.75 66.91 -48.37
CA VAL A 28 -46.36 66.48 -48.13
C VAL A 28 -45.62 66.34 -49.45
N ASN A 29 -44.30 66.53 -49.43
CA ASN A 29 -43.46 66.24 -50.58
C ASN A 29 -43.39 64.72 -50.80
N SER A 30 -44.18 64.25 -51.77
CA SER A 30 -44.26 62.83 -52.14
C SER A 30 -42.89 62.25 -52.55
N GLU A 31 -42.07 63.02 -53.26
CA GLU A 31 -40.76 62.59 -53.75
C GLU A 31 -39.77 62.32 -52.60
N GLU A 32 -39.77 63.18 -51.58
CA GLU A 32 -38.92 63.00 -50.40
C GLU A 32 -39.36 61.84 -49.52
N CYS A 33 -40.68 61.68 -49.31
CA CYS A 33 -41.23 60.53 -48.58
C CYS A 33 -40.96 59.21 -49.31
N LEU A 34 -41.16 59.15 -50.62
CA LEU A 34 -40.90 57.95 -51.43
C LEU A 34 -39.41 57.57 -51.40
N ARG A 35 -38.50 58.56 -51.49
CA ARG A 35 -37.05 58.32 -51.37
C ARG A 35 -36.67 57.71 -50.01
N LEU A 36 -37.22 58.23 -48.92
CA LEU A 36 -36.97 57.70 -47.57
C LEU A 36 -37.54 56.27 -47.41
N ILE A 37 -38.73 56.01 -47.96
CA ILE A 37 -39.35 54.68 -47.97
C ILE A 37 -38.51 53.69 -48.78
N ASP A 38 -38.01 54.09 -49.95
CA ASP A 38 -37.15 53.26 -50.79
C ASP A 38 -35.82 52.94 -50.09
N GLN A 39 -35.22 53.92 -49.42
CA GLN A 39 -34.00 53.72 -48.64
C GLN A 39 -34.22 52.76 -47.46
N MET A 40 -35.35 52.88 -46.76
CA MET A 40 -35.74 51.93 -45.71
C MET A 40 -35.97 50.53 -46.28
N ARG A 41 -36.60 50.41 -47.44
CA ARG A 41 -36.87 49.12 -48.10
C ARG A 41 -35.57 48.38 -48.47
N ILE A 42 -34.49 49.10 -48.73
CA ILE A 42 -33.19 48.51 -49.06
C ILE A 42 -32.39 48.17 -47.80
N SER A 43 -32.37 49.07 -46.81
CA SER A 43 -31.50 48.99 -45.62
C SER A 43 -32.07 48.13 -44.47
N ILE A 44 -33.39 48.08 -44.29
CA ILE A 44 -34.00 47.30 -43.20
C ILE A 44 -33.76 45.79 -43.39
N PRO A 45 -34.02 45.19 -44.58
CA PRO A 45 -33.87 43.75 -44.75
C PRO A 45 -32.41 43.28 -44.58
N SER A 46 -31.43 44.08 -45.04
CA SER A 46 -30.02 43.74 -44.89
C SER A 46 -29.57 43.77 -43.44
N ALA A 47 -29.98 44.79 -42.68
CA ALA A 47 -29.66 44.91 -41.25
C ALA A 47 -30.30 43.80 -40.40
N ILE A 48 -31.53 43.39 -40.71
CA ILE A 48 -32.19 42.26 -40.03
C ILE A 48 -31.42 40.97 -40.33
N LYS A 49 -31.08 40.71 -41.61
CA LYS A 49 -30.34 39.51 -42.01
C LYS A 49 -28.95 39.43 -41.35
N GLU A 50 -28.28 40.57 -41.21
CA GLU A 50 -27.00 40.65 -40.51
C GLU A 50 -27.15 40.37 -39.00
N SER A 51 -28.19 40.92 -38.38
CA SER A 51 -28.50 40.67 -36.97
C SER A 51 -28.81 39.19 -36.71
N GLU A 52 -29.61 38.55 -37.58
CA GLU A 52 -29.91 37.11 -37.50
C GLU A 52 -28.65 36.24 -37.62
N ARG A 53 -27.73 36.62 -38.53
CA ARG A 53 -26.43 35.95 -38.65
C ARG A 53 -25.59 36.10 -37.40
N MET A 54 -25.52 37.30 -36.82
CA MET A 54 -24.78 37.54 -35.58
C MET A 54 -25.36 36.73 -34.41
N ILE A 55 -26.68 36.63 -34.31
CA ILE A 55 -27.34 35.80 -33.28
C ILE A 55 -26.98 34.32 -33.47
N THR A 56 -27.08 33.83 -34.71
CA THR A 56 -26.76 32.43 -35.04
C THR A 56 -25.29 32.11 -34.73
N GLU A 57 -24.38 33.02 -35.09
CA GLU A 57 -22.95 32.84 -34.82
C GLU A 57 -22.64 32.90 -33.33
N ARG A 58 -23.28 33.82 -32.59
CA ARG A 58 -23.18 33.86 -31.13
C ARG A 58 -23.63 32.54 -30.51
N ASP A 59 -24.76 32.00 -30.95
CA ASP A 59 -25.31 30.76 -30.40
C ASP A 59 -24.40 29.57 -30.71
N ARG A 60 -23.84 29.54 -31.92
CA ARG A 60 -22.79 28.57 -32.30
C ARG A 60 -21.57 28.67 -31.39
N ILE A 61 -21.04 29.89 -31.17
CA ILE A 61 -19.86 30.11 -30.32
C ILE A 61 -20.15 29.68 -28.87
N LEU A 62 -21.34 30.01 -28.34
CA LEU A 62 -21.74 29.61 -27.00
C LEU A 62 -21.84 28.09 -26.87
N SER A 63 -22.44 27.41 -27.85
CA SER A 63 -22.53 25.96 -27.88
C SER A 63 -21.15 25.31 -27.95
N ASP A 64 -20.26 25.81 -28.82
CA ASP A 64 -18.89 25.29 -28.95
C ASP A 64 -18.10 25.52 -27.64
N ALA A 65 -18.28 26.67 -26.98
CA ALA A 65 -17.64 26.97 -25.71
C ALA A 65 -18.14 26.07 -24.58
N GLN A 66 -19.45 25.80 -24.51
CA GLN A 66 -20.05 24.88 -23.55
C GLN A 66 -19.52 23.46 -23.74
N ALA A 67 -19.53 22.95 -24.98
CA ALA A 67 -19.00 21.61 -25.28
C ALA A 67 -17.52 21.49 -24.90
N ARG A 68 -16.70 22.51 -25.16
CA ARG A 68 -15.30 22.53 -24.74
C ARG A 68 -15.15 22.57 -23.23
N ALA A 69 -15.96 23.36 -22.53
CA ALA A 69 -15.93 23.43 -21.07
C ALA A 69 -16.27 22.06 -20.46
N GLU A 70 -17.31 21.40 -20.95
CA GLU A 70 -17.70 20.05 -20.53
C GLU A 70 -16.58 19.03 -20.78
N GLN A 71 -15.94 19.09 -21.96
CA GLN A 71 -14.79 18.24 -22.26
C GLN A 71 -13.61 18.47 -21.32
N ILE A 72 -13.29 19.73 -21.00
CA ILE A 72 -12.21 20.07 -20.07
C ILE A 72 -12.51 19.55 -18.67
N VAL A 73 -13.74 19.73 -18.19
CA VAL A 73 -14.16 19.23 -16.87
C VAL A 73 -14.09 17.71 -16.82
N ALA A 74 -14.65 17.01 -17.82
CA ALA A 74 -14.61 15.56 -17.87
C ALA A 74 -13.16 15.01 -17.89
N HIS A 75 -12.28 15.65 -18.66
CA HIS A 75 -10.87 15.26 -18.70
C HIS A 75 -10.16 15.53 -17.37
N ALA A 76 -10.42 16.67 -16.73
CA ALA A 76 -9.85 16.99 -15.41
C ALA A 76 -10.33 16.01 -14.32
N GLU A 77 -11.60 15.63 -14.33
CA GLU A 77 -12.16 14.61 -13.43
C GLU A 77 -11.49 13.25 -13.63
N GLN A 78 -11.34 12.82 -14.89
CA GLN A 78 -10.66 11.57 -15.20
C GLN A 78 -9.20 11.57 -14.74
N GLN A 79 -8.48 12.69 -14.95
CA GLN A 79 -7.10 12.84 -14.47
C GLN A 79 -7.03 12.82 -12.94
N ALA A 80 -7.95 13.49 -12.24
CA ALA A 80 -8.00 13.48 -10.79
C ALA A 80 -8.21 12.05 -10.24
N ILE A 81 -9.11 11.28 -10.85
CA ILE A 81 -9.33 9.87 -10.48
C ILE A 81 -8.06 9.05 -10.69
N GLN A 82 -7.36 9.25 -11.81
CA GLN A 82 -6.12 8.53 -12.10
C GLN A 82 -5.03 8.84 -11.08
N ILE A 83 -4.81 10.12 -10.75
CA ILE A 83 -3.80 10.55 -9.78
C ILE A 83 -4.11 9.95 -8.40
N VAL A 84 -5.35 10.05 -7.92
CA VAL A 84 -5.75 9.47 -6.63
C VAL A 84 -5.57 7.94 -6.62
N SER A 85 -5.87 7.28 -7.74
CA SER A 85 -5.64 5.84 -7.88
C SER A 85 -4.15 5.49 -7.83
N GLU A 86 -3.29 6.24 -8.52
CA GLU A 86 -1.84 6.05 -8.51
C GLU A 86 -1.27 6.29 -7.11
N ASP A 87 -1.67 7.36 -6.44
CA ASP A 87 -1.28 7.66 -5.05
C ASP A 87 -1.74 6.54 -4.10
N ALA A 88 -2.98 6.06 -4.24
CA ALA A 88 -3.47 4.95 -3.41
C ALA A 88 -2.76 3.61 -3.70
N ILE A 89 -2.30 3.38 -4.93
CA ILE A 89 -1.51 2.18 -5.27
C ILE A 89 -0.10 2.31 -4.69
N THR A 90 0.53 3.47 -4.83
CA THR A 90 1.89 3.72 -4.32
C THR A 90 1.96 3.66 -2.81
N GLU A 91 0.96 4.21 -2.10
CA GLU A 91 0.88 4.12 -0.64
C GLU A 91 0.73 2.66 -0.18
N ARG A 92 -0.20 1.90 -0.78
CA ARG A 92 -0.34 0.46 -0.46
C ARG A 92 0.92 -0.33 -0.77
N ALA A 93 1.60 -0.03 -1.88
CA ALA A 93 2.86 -0.69 -2.22
C ALA A 93 3.95 -0.38 -1.20
N ARG A 94 3.96 0.85 -0.65
CA ARG A 94 4.88 1.26 0.42
C ARG A 94 4.58 0.53 1.72
N GLU A 95 3.34 0.51 2.17
CA GLU A 95 2.91 -0.22 3.36
C GLU A 95 3.28 -1.71 3.26
N GLU A 96 3.05 -2.32 2.10
CA GLU A 96 3.39 -3.72 1.85
C GLU A 96 4.90 -3.96 1.85
N ALA A 97 5.69 -3.06 1.25
CA ALA A 97 7.14 -3.13 1.29
C ALA A 97 7.67 -3.03 2.73
N GLU A 98 7.16 -2.09 3.52
CA GLU A 98 7.52 -1.95 4.95
C GLU A 98 7.15 -3.20 5.74
N ARG A 99 5.98 -3.80 5.46
CA ARG A 99 5.54 -5.07 6.06
C ARG A 99 6.47 -6.23 5.71
N ILE A 100 6.86 -6.36 4.44
CA ILE A 100 7.79 -7.40 3.98
C ILE A 100 9.16 -7.24 4.64
N ILE A 101 9.67 -6.00 4.73
CA ILE A 101 10.95 -5.71 5.37
C ILE A 101 10.90 -6.06 6.86
N ALA A 102 9.85 -5.62 7.57
CA ALA A 102 9.67 -5.93 8.99
C ALA A 102 9.58 -7.44 9.24
N HIS A 103 8.81 -8.15 8.42
CA HIS A 103 8.71 -9.61 8.49
C HIS A 103 10.07 -10.28 8.20
N GLY A 104 10.79 -9.83 7.17
CA GLY A 104 12.12 -10.35 6.83
C GLY A 104 13.13 -10.16 7.96
N HIS A 105 13.11 -9.01 8.64
CA HIS A 105 13.96 -8.78 9.81
C HIS A 105 13.60 -9.68 10.98
N ALA A 106 12.31 -9.81 11.32
CA ALA A 106 11.86 -10.68 12.39
C ALA A 106 12.27 -12.14 12.14
N GLU A 107 12.13 -12.60 10.88
CA GLU A 107 12.45 -13.97 10.51
C GLU A 107 13.96 -14.23 10.48
N ALA A 108 14.76 -13.23 10.07
CA ALA A 108 16.22 -13.30 10.14
C ALA A 108 16.71 -13.42 11.59
N ILE A 109 16.14 -12.64 12.52
CA ILE A 109 16.46 -12.73 13.95
C ILE A 109 16.11 -14.12 14.48
N ARG A 110 14.89 -14.60 14.18
CA ARG A 110 14.44 -15.94 14.59
C ARG A 110 15.36 -17.04 14.07
N LEU A 111 15.78 -16.96 12.81
CA LEU A 111 16.70 -17.93 12.20
C LEU A 111 18.08 -17.93 12.87
N VAL A 112 18.60 -16.76 13.23
CA VAL A 112 19.88 -16.65 13.95
C VAL A 112 19.76 -17.29 15.32
N ASP A 113 18.72 -16.97 16.09
CA ASP A 113 18.50 -17.56 17.41
C ASP A 113 18.35 -19.09 17.33
N GLU A 114 17.57 -19.59 16.37
CA GLU A 114 17.41 -21.04 16.13
C GLU A 114 18.73 -21.71 15.75
N ALA A 115 19.55 -21.05 14.92
CA ALA A 115 20.86 -21.55 14.50
C ALA A 115 21.86 -21.59 15.67
N GLU A 116 21.85 -20.59 16.55
CA GLU A 116 22.68 -20.55 17.75
C GLU A 116 22.32 -21.68 18.71
N VAL A 117 21.03 -21.89 18.98
CA VAL A 117 20.54 -22.99 19.82
C VAL A 117 20.97 -24.34 19.23
N TYR A 118 20.79 -24.52 17.92
CA TYR A 118 21.19 -25.75 17.24
C TYR A 118 22.71 -25.97 17.31
N ALA A 119 23.51 -24.95 17.06
CA ALA A 119 24.98 -25.03 17.12
C ALA A 119 25.43 -25.46 18.53
N LEU A 120 24.82 -24.90 19.56
CA LEU A 120 25.14 -25.21 20.95
C LEU A 120 24.79 -26.67 21.32
N ASP A 121 23.64 -27.17 20.85
CA ASP A 121 23.25 -28.57 21.02
C ASP A 121 24.20 -29.54 20.28
N VAL A 122 24.64 -29.19 19.06
CA VAL A 122 25.66 -29.97 18.34
C VAL A 122 26.98 -29.99 19.10
N LEU A 123 27.40 -28.85 19.66
CA LEU A 123 28.62 -28.75 20.45
C LEU A 123 28.55 -29.56 21.75
N TYR A 124 27.40 -29.57 22.44
CA TYR A 124 27.23 -30.43 23.62
C TYR A 124 27.32 -31.91 23.27
N ARG A 125 26.65 -32.35 22.20
CA ARG A 125 26.72 -33.75 21.74
C ARG A 125 28.15 -34.14 21.35
N LEU A 126 28.91 -33.23 20.75
CA LEU A 126 30.32 -33.46 20.45
C LEU A 126 31.16 -33.60 21.73
N ARG A 127 30.99 -32.69 22.70
CA ARG A 127 31.68 -32.73 23.99
C ARG A 127 31.43 -34.07 24.69
N ASP A 128 30.17 -34.51 24.75
CA ASP A 128 29.82 -35.75 25.45
C ASP A 128 30.45 -36.98 24.77
N LYS A 129 30.51 -37.00 23.44
CA LYS A 129 31.24 -38.04 22.69
C LYS A 129 32.74 -38.04 23.01
N LEU A 130 33.36 -36.87 23.04
CA LEU A 130 34.79 -36.76 23.34
C LEU A 130 35.10 -37.19 24.78
N ASN A 131 34.28 -36.81 25.76
CA ASN A 131 34.41 -37.27 27.14
C ASN A 131 34.32 -38.79 27.24
N ASN A 132 33.36 -39.41 26.56
CA ASN A 132 33.24 -40.88 26.55
C ASN A 132 34.47 -41.55 25.95
N SER A 133 35.00 -41.03 24.84
CA SER A 133 36.24 -41.54 24.24
C SER A 133 37.46 -41.34 25.13
N LEU A 134 37.56 -40.21 25.82
CA LEU A 134 38.64 -39.95 26.78
C LEU A 134 38.58 -40.94 27.95
N HIS A 135 37.39 -41.17 28.51
CA HIS A 135 37.19 -42.15 29.57
C HIS A 135 37.55 -43.58 29.12
N GLN A 136 37.22 -43.95 27.88
CA GLN A 136 37.64 -45.24 27.31
C GLN A 136 39.16 -45.36 27.20
N ALA A 137 39.86 -44.28 26.81
CA ALA A 137 41.31 -44.26 26.74
C ALA A 137 41.96 -44.36 28.13
N GLU A 138 41.45 -43.61 29.12
CA GLU A 138 41.90 -43.66 30.52
C GLU A 138 41.75 -45.06 31.11
N ASN A 139 40.57 -45.68 30.96
CA ASN A 139 40.32 -47.04 31.41
C ASN A 139 41.26 -48.05 30.71
N GLY A 140 41.54 -47.85 29.43
CA GLY A 140 42.50 -48.67 28.67
C GLY A 140 43.93 -48.55 29.20
N ILE A 141 44.38 -47.33 29.52
CA ILE A 141 45.70 -47.09 30.13
C ILE A 141 45.77 -47.76 31.51
N GLN A 142 44.77 -47.53 32.37
CA GLN A 142 44.74 -48.08 33.72
C GLN A 142 44.73 -49.62 33.73
N ALA A 143 44.04 -50.25 32.78
CA ALA A 143 44.06 -51.72 32.63
C ALA A 143 45.45 -52.25 32.26
N ILE A 144 46.20 -51.54 31.40
CA ILE A 144 47.57 -51.91 31.02
C ILE A 144 48.53 -51.70 32.21
N GLU A 145 48.41 -50.58 32.93
CA GLU A 145 49.23 -50.30 34.11
C GLU A 145 48.99 -51.32 35.24
N ALA A 146 47.74 -51.67 35.52
CA ALA A 146 47.39 -52.71 36.49
C ALA A 146 47.95 -54.09 36.10
N SER A 147 48.03 -54.39 34.80
CA SER A 147 48.65 -55.63 34.29
C SER A 147 50.18 -55.64 34.38
N GLN A 148 50.82 -54.47 34.51
CA GLN A 148 52.28 -54.33 34.68
C GLN A 148 52.73 -54.20 36.13
N ALA A 149 51.81 -53.96 37.08
CA ALA A 149 52.13 -53.98 38.50
C ALA A 149 52.62 -55.39 38.91
N PRO A 150 53.78 -55.53 39.58
CA PRO A 150 54.28 -56.84 40.00
C PRO A 150 53.24 -57.53 40.88
N GLN A 151 52.79 -58.71 40.48
CA GLN A 151 52.17 -59.65 41.41
C GLN A 151 53.25 -60.05 42.41
N GLU A 152 53.36 -59.32 43.52
CA GLU A 152 54.03 -59.82 44.72
C GLU A 152 53.31 -61.10 45.11
N GLN A 153 53.96 -62.22 44.79
CA GLN A 153 53.59 -63.56 45.20
C GLN A 153 53.51 -63.57 46.72
N SER A 154 52.30 -63.49 47.27
CA SER A 154 52.03 -64.04 48.59
C SER A 154 52.21 -65.54 48.49
N LEU A 155 53.37 -66.03 48.95
CA LEU A 155 53.62 -67.46 49.14
C LEU A 155 52.53 -68.04 50.05
N PRO A 156 52.10 -69.29 49.84
CA PRO A 156 51.28 -69.99 50.83
C PRO A 156 52.15 -70.22 52.07
N GLU A 157 51.77 -69.66 53.21
CA GLU A 157 52.31 -70.10 54.49
C GLU A 157 51.76 -71.52 54.77
N ASP A 158 52.69 -72.46 54.87
CA ASP A 158 52.43 -73.83 55.28
C ASP A 158 51.83 -73.83 56.70
N GLU A 159 50.55 -74.20 56.83
CA GLU A 159 49.96 -74.56 58.12
C GLU A 159 50.39 -75.98 58.52
N ASP A 160 51.55 -76.09 59.17
CA ASP A 160 51.85 -77.23 60.05
C ASP A 160 51.10 -77.05 61.38
N GLY A 161 50.40 -78.10 61.80
CA GLY A 161 49.31 -78.02 62.75
C GLY A 161 49.67 -77.86 64.22
N GLU A 162 48.68 -77.37 64.98
CA GLU A 162 48.58 -77.63 66.41
C GLU A 162 47.09 -77.83 66.80
N LEU A 163 46.78 -79.07 67.17
CA LEU A 163 45.52 -79.48 67.80
C LEU A 163 45.47 -78.94 69.23
N ALA A 164 44.37 -78.27 69.61
CA ALA A 164 43.55 -78.71 70.77
C ALA A 164 42.36 -77.77 71.08
N PHE A 165 41.17 -78.38 71.01
CA PHE A 165 40.05 -78.29 71.97
C PHE A 165 39.61 -76.93 72.51
N ALA A 166 38.39 -76.53 72.16
CA ALA A 166 37.31 -76.39 73.15
C ALA A 166 35.92 -76.42 72.48
N SER A 167 35.03 -77.19 73.11
CA SER A 167 33.63 -77.43 72.81
C SER A 167 32.73 -76.20 72.99
N ALA A 168 31.73 -76.03 72.12
CA ALA A 168 30.29 -76.05 72.45
C ALA A 168 29.44 -75.48 71.29
N ILE A 169 28.48 -76.26 70.85
CA ILE A 169 27.41 -75.96 69.86
C ILE A 169 26.17 -75.42 70.64
N PRO A 170 25.08 -74.94 70.02
CA PRO A 170 24.81 -73.65 69.34
C PRO A 170 23.68 -72.87 70.05
N SER A 171 23.27 -71.72 69.50
CA SER A 171 21.86 -71.29 69.59
C SER A 171 21.44 -70.61 68.29
N ASP A 172 20.44 -71.22 67.67
CA ASP A 172 19.62 -70.76 66.55
C ASP A 172 18.88 -69.44 66.87
N GLU A 173 18.14 -68.98 65.85
CA GLU A 173 17.11 -67.94 65.80
C GLU A 173 17.65 -66.60 65.25
N ASP A 174 17.55 -66.37 63.94
CA ASP A 174 16.37 -66.10 63.11
C ASP A 174 16.10 -64.59 62.98
N ASP A 175 15.77 -64.25 61.74
CA ASP A 175 14.88 -63.17 61.31
C ASP A 175 15.37 -61.73 61.04
N GLU A 176 15.15 -61.40 59.76
CA GLU A 176 14.51 -60.19 59.20
C GLU A 176 15.32 -58.88 59.22
N GLU A 177 15.83 -58.40 58.08
CA GLU A 177 15.15 -57.74 56.94
C GLU A 177 14.61 -56.33 57.25
N LEU A 178 14.94 -55.40 56.32
CA LEU A 178 14.28 -54.12 55.97
C LEU A 178 14.73 -52.79 56.62
N GLN A 179 15.48 -52.03 55.79
CA GLN A 179 15.19 -50.69 55.21
C GLN A 179 14.19 -49.73 55.90
N GLU A 180 14.59 -48.45 56.01
CA GLU A 180 13.88 -47.21 55.57
C GLU A 180 14.80 -46.01 55.95
N GLU A 181 15.45 -45.32 55.01
CA GLU A 181 14.96 -44.23 54.14
C GLU A 181 14.39 -43.02 54.90
N ILE A 182 15.22 -41.95 55.03
CA ILE A 182 14.86 -40.52 54.87
C ILE A 182 16.06 -39.81 54.23
#